data_AF-A0A381IAD1-F1
#
_entry.id   AF-A0A381IAD1-F1
#
_cell.length_a   1.000
_cell.length_b   1.000
_cell.length_c   1.000
_cell.angle_alpha   90.00
_cell.angle_beta   90.00
_cell.angle_gamma   90.00
#
_symmetry.space_group_name_H-M   'P 1'
#
loop_
_entity.id
_entity.type
_entity.pdbx_description
1 polymer ?
#
loop_
_entity_poly.entity_id
_entity_poly.type
_entity_poly.pdbx_seq_one_letter_code
_entity_poly.pdbx_strand_id
1 'polypeptide(L)'
;MNTNVKVKESKGYEYWATKHNLNTMAESVIYIREHGIKSVKQLDEYIQKVADERQNLQDKIKIIDKEMQELSTTMEKVHTVKKYRQYYMEYKANPSDKAFFEEHKAEITRYETALAKLKKSYSKLPDSKGILDELDKLQEKKNTLMQEYSSTKSTMDELYQIRKNYGIYMGKEMER
;
A
#
# COMPACT_ATOMS: atom_id res chain seq x y z
N MET A 1 -39.68 -4.17 1.88
CA MET A 1 -40.17 -3.06 2.73
C MET A 1 -38.97 -2.41 3.40
N ASN A 2 -38.88 -1.08 3.41
CA ASN A 2 -37.71 -0.36 3.94
C ASN A 2 -37.75 -0.39 5.47
N THR A 3 -36.82 -1.10 6.11
CA THR A 3 -36.82 -1.40 7.55
C THR A 3 -36.16 -0.30 8.40
N ASN A 4 -35.72 0.80 7.80
CA ASN A 4 -35.00 1.86 8.50
C ASN A 4 -35.93 2.67 9.41
N VAL A 5 -35.66 2.66 10.71
CA VAL A 5 -36.49 3.31 11.77
C VAL A 5 -36.70 4.80 11.48
N LYS A 6 -35.70 5.49 10.93
CA LYS A 6 -35.77 6.93 10.59
C LYS A 6 -36.79 7.24 9.50
N VAL A 7 -37.04 6.31 8.57
CA VAL A 7 -38.06 6.44 7.52
C VAL A 7 -39.47 6.52 8.10
N LYS A 8 -39.69 5.93 9.29
CA LYS A 8 -40.99 5.92 9.97
C LYS A 8 -41.23 7.15 10.85
N GLU A 9 -40.19 7.94 11.12
CA GLU A 9 -40.25 9.09 12.03
C GLU A 9 -40.74 10.38 11.35
N SER A 10 -40.65 10.48 10.02
CA SER A 10 -41.10 11.67 9.28
C SER A 10 -41.53 11.34 7.85
N LYS A 11 -42.75 11.78 7.49
CA LYS A 11 -43.28 11.71 6.10
C LYS A 11 -42.37 12.42 5.09
N GLY A 12 -41.69 13.50 5.51
CA GLY A 12 -40.76 14.23 4.65
C GLY A 12 -39.51 13.41 4.33
N TYR A 13 -38.96 12.73 5.33
CA TYR A 13 -37.81 11.85 5.16
C TYR A 13 -38.18 10.59 4.36
N GLU A 14 -39.39 10.04 4.56
CA GLU A 14 -39.94 8.95 3.75
C GLU A 14 -40.00 9.30 2.26
N TYR A 15 -40.54 10.47 1.92
CA TYR A 15 -40.61 10.94 0.54
C TYR A 15 -39.21 11.13 -0.07
N TRP A 16 -38.31 11.81 0.67
CA TRP A 16 -36.94 12.01 0.22
C TRP A 16 -36.21 10.68 -0.01
N ALA A 17 -36.29 9.74 0.94
CA ALA A 17 -35.64 8.44 0.85
C ALA A 17 -36.18 7.62 -0.33
N THR A 18 -37.49 7.68 -0.59
CA THR A 18 -38.12 7.01 -1.73
C THR A 18 -37.59 7.55 -3.05
N LYS A 19 -37.59 8.88 -3.22
CA LYS A 19 -37.08 9.54 -4.43
C LYS A 19 -35.59 9.26 -4.64
N HIS A 20 -34.79 9.35 -3.57
CA HIS A 20 -33.37 9.07 -3.61
C HIS A 20 -33.09 7.62 -4.04
N ASN A 21 -33.74 6.64 -3.41
CA ASN A 21 -33.57 5.22 -3.77
C ASN A 21 -33.95 4.92 -5.23
N LEU A 22 -35.01 5.56 -5.75
CA LEU A 22 -35.39 5.41 -7.16
C LEU A 22 -34.32 5.97 -8.10
N ASN A 23 -33.79 7.16 -7.80
CA ASN A 23 -32.72 7.76 -8.58
C ASN A 23 -31.46 6.88 -8.57
N THR A 24 -31.02 6.42 -7.41
CA THR A 24 -29.82 5.56 -7.29
C THR A 24 -30.00 4.22 -8.02
N MET A 25 -31.21 3.65 -8.01
CA MET A 25 -31.51 2.45 -8.82
C MET A 25 -31.42 2.75 -10.32
N ALA A 26 -31.94 3.89 -10.79
CA ALA A 26 -31.86 4.29 -12.20
C ALA A 26 -30.40 4.48 -12.64
N GLU A 27 -29.60 5.19 -11.85
CA GLU A 27 -28.16 5.37 -12.08
C GLU A 27 -27.43 4.02 -12.17
N SER A 28 -27.77 3.06 -11.31
CA SER A 28 -27.20 1.71 -11.34
C SER A 28 -27.52 0.96 -12.63
N VAL A 29 -28.76 1.08 -13.14
CA VAL A 29 -29.17 0.45 -14.40
C VAL A 29 -28.48 1.11 -15.60
N ILE A 30 -28.31 2.43 -15.59
CA ILE A 30 -27.56 3.17 -16.62
C ILE A 30 -26.13 2.66 -16.67
N TYR A 31 -25.43 2.63 -15.52
CA TYR A 31 -24.05 2.16 -15.43
C TYR A 31 -23.87 0.76 -16.03
N ILE A 32 -24.76 -0.17 -15.69
CA ILE A 32 -24.75 -1.55 -16.17
C ILE A 32 -24.90 -1.61 -17.69
N ARG A 33 -25.81 -0.80 -18.26
CA ARG A 33 -26.01 -0.72 -19.71
C ARG A 33 -24.80 -0.12 -20.42
N GLU A 34 -24.22 0.95 -19.88
CA GLU A 34 -23.01 1.60 -20.42
C GLU A 34 -21.81 0.65 -20.43
N HIS A 35 -21.69 -0.20 -19.40
CA HIS A 35 -20.63 -1.21 -19.31
C HIS A 35 -20.99 -2.54 -20.01
N GLY A 36 -22.15 -2.61 -20.68
CA GLY A 36 -22.57 -3.80 -21.43
C GLY A 36 -22.81 -5.04 -20.57
N ILE A 37 -23.04 -4.87 -19.27
CA ILE A 37 -23.28 -5.94 -18.30
C ILE A 37 -24.71 -6.43 -18.48
N LYS A 38 -24.89 -7.73 -18.71
CA LYS A 38 -26.18 -8.36 -19.03
C LYS A 38 -26.71 -9.27 -17.92
N SER A 39 -25.90 -9.56 -16.90
CA SER A 39 -26.30 -10.43 -15.81
C SER A 39 -25.60 -10.08 -14.51
N VAL A 40 -26.22 -10.51 -13.41
CA VAL A 40 -25.65 -10.36 -12.06
C VAL A 40 -24.26 -11.03 -11.98
N LYS A 41 -24.09 -12.20 -12.62
CA LYS A 41 -22.82 -12.90 -12.67
C LYS A 41 -21.72 -12.07 -13.37
N GLN A 42 -22.04 -11.42 -14.48
CA GLN A 42 -21.08 -10.54 -15.17
C GLN A 42 -20.71 -9.33 -14.32
N LEU A 43 -21.65 -8.78 -13.54
CA LEU A 43 -21.35 -7.72 -12.58
C LEU A 43 -20.42 -8.23 -11.46
N ASP A 44 -20.66 -9.43 -10.93
CA ASP A 44 -19.79 -10.06 -9.93
C ASP A 44 -18.37 -10.30 -10.45
N GLU A 45 -18.23 -10.79 -11.68
CA GLU A 45 -16.93 -10.97 -12.35
C GLU A 45 -16.21 -9.63 -12.54
N TYR A 46 -16.94 -8.57 -12.92
CA TYR A 46 -16.38 -7.23 -13.05
C TYR A 46 -15.90 -6.68 -11.70
N ILE A 47 -16.70 -6.82 -10.64
CA ILE A 47 -16.33 -6.41 -9.28
C ILE A 47 -15.09 -7.17 -8.80
N GLN A 48 -15.04 -8.49 -9.05
CA GLN A 48 -13.88 -9.30 -8.70
C GLN A 48 -12.62 -8.80 -9.43
N LYS A 49 -12.72 -8.49 -10.72
CA LYS A 49 -11.59 -7.95 -11.49
C LYS A 49 -11.06 -6.63 -10.90
N VAL A 50 -11.95 -5.70 -10.54
CA VAL A 50 -11.55 -4.42 -9.92
C VAL A 50 -10.92 -4.67 -8.54
N ALA A 51 -11.46 -5.61 -7.77
CA ALA A 51 -10.90 -6.01 -6.48
C ALA A 51 -9.48 -6.62 -6.63
N ASP A 52 -9.28 -7.47 -7.63
CA ASP A 52 -7.98 -8.09 -7.93
C ASP A 52 -6.95 -7.05 -8.39
N GLU A 53 -7.35 -6.11 -9.25
CA GLU A 53 -6.51 -4.98 -9.68
C GLU A 53 -6.07 -4.13 -8.49
N ARG A 54 -7.01 -3.86 -7.58
CA ARG A 54 -6.74 -3.14 -6.32
C ARG A 54 -5.78 -3.91 -5.41
N GLN A 55 -5.96 -5.22 -5.27
CA GLN A 55 -5.05 -6.05 -4.48
C GLN A 55 -3.64 -6.05 -5.07
N ASN A 56 -3.53 -6.16 -6.39
CA ASN A 56 -2.25 -6.09 -7.10
C ASN A 56 -1.53 -4.74 -6.87
N LEU A 57 -2.25 -3.61 -6.89
CA LEU A 57 -1.68 -2.31 -6.54
C LEU A 57 -1.12 -2.32 -5.11
N GLN A 58 -1.87 -2.86 -4.15
CA GLN A 58 -1.41 -2.97 -2.77
C GLN A 58 -0.13 -3.81 -2.64
N ASP A 59 -0.06 -4.93 -3.35
CA ASP A 59 1.09 -5.83 -3.27
C ASP A 59 2.32 -5.22 -3.93
N LYS A 60 2.17 -4.47 -5.04
CA LYS A 60 3.25 -3.65 -5.61
C LYS A 60 3.77 -2.61 -4.63
N ILE A 61 2.88 -1.93 -3.91
CA ILE A 61 3.25 -0.94 -2.89
C ILE A 61 4.05 -1.61 -1.75
N LYS A 62 3.59 -2.78 -1.26
CA LYS A 62 4.30 -3.53 -0.21
C LYS A 62 5.70 -3.97 -0.64
N ILE A 63 5.87 -4.37 -1.90
CA ILE A 63 7.18 -4.73 -2.45
C ILE A 63 8.11 -3.51 -2.40
N ILE A 64 7.64 -2.35 -2.86
CA ILE A 64 8.43 -1.10 -2.81
C ILE A 64 8.78 -0.74 -1.35
N ASP A 65 7.83 -0.83 -0.42
CA ASP A 65 8.09 -0.56 1.00
C ASP A 65 9.20 -1.45 1.57
N LYS A 66 9.20 -2.73 1.20
CA LYS A 66 10.24 -3.67 1.60
C LYS A 66 11.60 -3.30 1.02
N GLU A 67 11.66 -2.99 -0.28
CA GLU A 67 12.90 -2.55 -0.95
C GLU A 67 13.46 -1.27 -0.30
N MET A 68 12.59 -0.29 -0.02
CA MET A 68 12.97 0.95 0.66
C MET A 68 13.50 0.70 2.09
N GLN A 69 12.90 -0.22 2.84
CA GLN A 69 13.39 -0.61 4.17
C GLN A 69 14.78 -1.26 4.10
N GLU A 70 15.00 -2.15 3.13
CA GLU A 70 16.28 -2.83 2.93
C GLU A 70 17.39 -1.83 2.55
N LEU A 71 17.09 -0.86 1.67
CA LEU A 71 17.99 0.23 1.29
C LEU A 71 18.29 1.15 2.47
N SER A 72 17.28 1.55 3.24
CA SER A 72 17.44 2.38 4.44
C SER A 72 18.33 1.69 5.48
N THR A 73 18.08 0.40 5.74
CA THR A 73 18.92 -0.42 6.63
C THR A 73 20.35 -0.54 6.10
N THR A 74 20.53 -0.59 4.78
CA THR A 74 21.87 -0.58 4.15
C THR A 74 22.57 0.76 4.37
N MET A 75 21.85 1.88 4.21
CA MET A 75 22.36 3.22 4.46
C MET A 75 22.82 3.41 5.91
N GLU A 76 22.06 2.94 6.88
CA GLU A 76 22.44 2.97 8.30
C GLU A 76 23.73 2.19 8.59
N LYS A 77 23.90 1.01 7.97
CA LYS A 77 25.14 0.22 8.10
C LYS A 77 26.31 0.95 7.46
N VAL A 78 26.12 1.56 6.28
CA VAL A 78 27.15 2.36 5.60
C VAL A 78 27.56 3.54 6.48
N HIS A 79 26.59 4.24 7.08
CA HIS A 79 26.86 5.32 8.02
C HIS A 79 27.63 4.83 9.25
N THR A 80 27.23 3.69 9.84
CA THR A 80 27.93 3.08 10.98
C THR A 80 29.39 2.76 10.65
N VAL A 81 29.64 2.16 9.48
CA VAL A 81 31.00 1.86 9.01
C VAL A 81 31.81 3.16 8.83
N LYS A 82 31.25 4.19 8.20
CA LYS A 82 31.93 5.48 8.01
C LYS A 82 32.24 6.15 9.36
N LYS A 83 31.27 6.17 10.28
CA LYS A 83 31.37 6.83 11.60
C LYS A 83 32.47 6.21 12.48
N TYR A 84 32.58 4.89 12.51
CA TYR A 84 33.48 4.19 13.43
C TYR A 84 34.77 3.68 12.78
N ARG A 85 35.03 4.05 11.52
CA ARG A 85 36.20 3.60 10.76
C ARG A 85 37.52 3.91 11.45
N GLN A 86 37.66 5.10 12.03
CA GLN A 86 38.92 5.54 12.64
C GLN A 86 39.28 4.70 13.87
N TYR A 87 38.32 4.43 14.76
CA TYR A 87 38.52 3.55 15.92
C TYR A 87 38.98 2.15 15.51
N TYR A 88 38.35 1.59 14.47
CA TYR A 88 38.75 0.29 13.95
C TYR A 88 40.17 0.29 13.34
N MET A 89 40.54 1.35 12.61
CA MET A 89 41.88 1.47 12.02
C MET A 89 42.96 1.57 13.10
N GLU A 90 42.73 2.35 14.15
CA GLU A 90 43.66 2.51 15.27
C GLU A 90 43.82 1.19 16.05
N TYR A 91 42.71 0.53 16.37
CA TYR A 91 42.71 -0.80 16.99
C TYR A 91 43.51 -1.82 16.16
N LYS A 92 43.32 -1.82 14.83
CA LYS A 92 44.02 -2.74 13.94
C LYS A 92 45.52 -2.44 13.83
N ALA A 93 45.91 -1.17 13.92
CA ALA A 93 47.31 -0.76 13.90
C ALA A 93 48.03 -1.13 15.21
N ASN A 94 47.33 -1.03 16.35
CA ASN A 94 47.89 -1.22 17.70
C ASN A 94 47.13 -2.31 18.49
N PRO A 95 47.14 -3.59 18.06
CA PRO A 95 46.32 -4.65 18.67
C PRO A 95 46.69 -5.00 20.12
N SER A 96 47.88 -4.60 20.58
CA SER A 96 48.35 -4.81 21.95
C SER A 96 47.84 -3.76 22.95
N ASP A 97 47.25 -2.65 22.47
CA ASP A 97 46.70 -1.60 23.32
C ASP A 97 45.33 -2.01 23.90
N LYS A 98 45.39 -2.68 25.06
CA LYS A 98 44.21 -3.15 25.77
C LYS A 98 43.35 -2.01 26.32
N ALA A 99 43.94 -0.87 26.66
CA ALA A 99 43.21 0.26 27.21
C ALA A 99 42.31 0.88 26.12
N PHE A 100 42.87 1.12 24.94
CA PHE A 100 42.12 1.61 23.78
C PHE A 100 41.01 0.64 23.37
N PHE A 101 41.31 -0.67 23.32
CA PHE A 101 40.30 -1.67 22.95
C PHE A 101 39.12 -1.68 23.92
N GLU A 102 39.36 -1.65 25.24
CA GLU A 102 38.26 -1.65 26.21
C GLU A 102 37.49 -0.33 26.20
N GLU A 103 38.15 0.82 25.97
CA GLU A 103 37.48 2.13 25.86
C GLU A 103 36.56 2.22 24.62
N HIS A 104 36.99 1.69 23.47
CA HIS A 104 36.26 1.79 22.19
C HIS A 104 35.63 0.48 21.72
N LYS A 105 35.46 -0.47 22.63
CA LYS A 105 34.96 -1.82 22.35
C LYS A 105 33.61 -1.81 21.64
N ALA A 106 32.71 -0.91 22.07
CA ALA A 106 31.37 -0.80 21.51
C ALA A 106 31.40 -0.29 20.06
N GLU A 107 32.21 0.72 19.78
CA GLU A 107 32.41 1.32 18.46
C GLU A 107 33.02 0.32 17.48
N ILE A 108 34.07 -0.39 17.91
CA ILE A 108 34.73 -1.44 17.14
C ILE A 108 33.73 -2.56 16.81
N THR A 109 32.99 -3.04 17.80
CA THR A 109 31.98 -4.10 17.61
C THR A 109 30.87 -3.68 16.64
N ARG A 110 30.38 -2.44 16.76
CA ARG A 110 29.36 -1.89 15.84
C ARG A 110 29.89 -1.81 14.41
N TYR A 111 31.14 -1.34 14.23
CA TYR A 111 31.81 -1.29 12.94
C TYR A 111 31.91 -2.69 12.31
N GLU A 112 32.46 -3.65 13.04
CA GLU A 112 32.68 -5.02 12.54
C GLU A 112 31.37 -5.69 12.16
N THR A 113 30.34 -5.54 13.00
CA THR A 113 29.00 -6.10 12.74
C THR A 113 28.37 -5.49 11.49
N ALA A 114 28.43 -4.16 11.35
CA ALA A 114 27.88 -3.46 10.18
C ALA A 114 28.63 -3.86 8.90
N LEU A 115 29.96 -3.90 8.96
CA LEU A 115 30.80 -4.29 7.83
C LEU A 115 30.57 -5.76 7.43
N ALA A 116 30.46 -6.68 8.38
CA ALA A 116 30.18 -8.08 8.12
C ALA A 116 28.81 -8.27 7.44
N LYS A 117 27.77 -7.54 7.89
CA LYS A 117 26.46 -7.56 7.24
C LYS A 117 26.50 -7.02 5.81
N LEU A 118 27.24 -5.93 5.56
CA LEU A 118 27.39 -5.37 4.21
C LEU A 118 28.15 -6.31 3.28
N LYS A 119 29.21 -6.97 3.76
CA LYS A 119 30.01 -7.93 2.97
C LYS A 119 29.23 -9.15 2.49
N LYS A 120 28.10 -9.50 3.12
CA LYS A 120 27.23 -10.59 2.66
C LYS A 120 26.51 -10.27 1.35
N SER A 121 26.24 -9.00 1.08
CA SER A 121 25.42 -8.55 -0.05
C SER A 121 26.21 -7.72 -1.06
N TYR A 122 27.35 -7.13 -0.66
CA TYR A 122 28.11 -6.21 -1.49
C TYR A 122 29.61 -6.54 -1.48
N SER A 123 30.22 -6.54 -2.68
CA SER A 123 31.67 -6.73 -2.84
C SER A 123 32.48 -5.49 -2.44
N LYS A 124 31.86 -4.31 -2.45
CA LYS A 124 32.44 -3.02 -2.05
C LYS A 124 31.44 -2.25 -1.18
N LEU A 125 31.91 -1.26 -0.42
CA LEU A 125 31.03 -0.42 0.38
C LEU A 125 30.05 0.32 -0.56
N PRO A 126 28.73 0.20 -0.36
CA PRO A 126 27.75 0.91 -1.18
C PRO A 126 27.93 2.42 -1.12
N ASP A 127 27.66 3.09 -2.24
CA ASP A 127 27.67 4.54 -2.30
C ASP A 127 26.40 5.12 -1.66
N SER A 128 26.59 6.09 -0.77
CA SER A 128 25.51 6.73 -0.03
C SER A 128 24.61 7.57 -0.94
N LYS A 129 25.18 8.23 -1.94
CA LYS A 129 24.40 9.05 -2.87
C LYS A 129 23.53 8.17 -3.76
N GLY A 130 24.10 7.09 -4.31
CA GLY A 130 23.33 6.11 -5.08
C GLY A 130 22.13 5.51 -4.33
N ILE A 131 22.29 5.18 -3.04
CA ILE A 131 21.18 4.68 -2.22
C ILE A 131 20.08 5.74 -2.05
N LEU A 132 20.45 7.00 -1.82
CA LEU A 132 19.46 8.10 -1.70
C LEU A 132 18.73 8.33 -3.02
N ASP A 133 19.44 8.37 -4.14
CA ASP A 133 18.85 8.53 -5.47
C ASP A 133 17.86 7.39 -5.80
N GLU A 134 18.15 6.17 -5.34
CA GLU A 134 17.24 5.02 -5.50
C GLU A 134 16.02 5.09 -4.58
N LEU A 135 16.21 5.51 -3.32
CA LEU A 135 15.11 5.75 -2.39
C LEU A 135 14.15 6.82 -2.90
N ASP A 136 14.66 7.91 -3.48
CA ASP A 136 13.83 8.98 -4.06
C ASP A 136 12.99 8.45 -5.22
N LYS A 137 13.59 7.67 -6.14
CA LYS A 137 12.86 7.03 -7.25
C LYS A 137 11.78 6.07 -6.78
N LEU A 138 12.08 5.25 -5.76
CA LEU A 138 11.11 4.34 -5.17
C LEU A 138 9.96 5.09 -4.50
N GLN A 139 10.27 6.20 -3.82
CA GLN A 139 9.27 7.05 -3.19
C GLN A 139 8.35 7.71 -4.21
N GLU A 140 8.87 8.23 -5.33
CA GLU A 140 8.07 8.76 -6.44
C GLU A 140 7.12 7.69 -6.99
N LYS A 141 7.66 6.50 -7.30
CA LYS A 141 6.87 5.37 -7.81
C LYS A 141 5.78 4.94 -6.82
N LYS A 142 6.09 4.88 -5.53
CA LYS A 142 5.13 4.58 -4.47
C LYS A 142 4.01 5.61 -4.42
N ASN A 143 4.33 6.90 -4.56
CA ASN A 143 3.34 7.97 -4.54
C ASN A 143 2.33 7.83 -5.69
N THR A 144 2.80 7.53 -6.91
CA THR A 144 1.93 7.27 -8.06
C THR A 144 1.02 6.07 -7.81
N LEU A 145 1.56 4.94 -7.36
CA LEU A 145 0.76 3.75 -7.06
C LEU A 145 -0.24 3.98 -5.92
N MET A 146 0.11 4.79 -4.92
CA MET A 146 -0.80 5.16 -3.84
C MET A 146 -1.95 6.04 -4.32
N GLN A 147 -1.72 6.93 -5.29
CA GLN A 147 -2.79 7.71 -5.91
C GLN A 147 -3.74 6.80 -6.69
N GLU A 148 -3.23 5.89 -7.51
CA GLU A 148 -4.04 4.89 -8.23
C GLU A 148 -4.85 4.05 -7.22
N TYR A 149 -4.19 3.48 -6.21
CA TYR A 149 -4.85 2.70 -5.17
C TYR A 149 -5.94 3.50 -4.44
N SER A 150 -5.70 4.78 -4.15
CA SER A 150 -6.70 5.62 -3.48
C SER A 150 -7.91 5.91 -4.36
N SER A 151 -7.70 6.11 -5.66
CA SER A 151 -8.81 6.31 -6.62
C SER A 151 -9.75 5.11 -6.73
N THR A 152 -9.24 3.88 -6.52
CA THR A 152 -10.09 2.67 -6.57
C THR A 152 -11.13 2.58 -5.44
N LYS A 153 -11.01 3.37 -4.37
CA LYS A 153 -11.92 3.29 -3.21
C LYS A 153 -13.35 3.70 -3.56
N SER A 154 -13.53 4.88 -4.17
CA SER A 154 -14.86 5.38 -4.56
C SER A 154 -15.53 4.41 -5.53
N THR A 155 -14.75 3.90 -6.49
CA THR A 155 -15.23 2.94 -7.49
C THR A 155 -15.75 1.65 -6.84
N MET A 156 -15.07 1.11 -5.84
CA MET A 156 -15.55 -0.11 -5.16
C MET A 156 -16.84 0.13 -4.36
N ASP A 157 -16.93 1.25 -3.64
CA ASP A 157 -18.13 1.59 -2.87
C ASP A 157 -19.35 1.77 -3.79
N GLU A 158 -19.17 2.45 -4.92
CA GLU A 158 -20.18 2.62 -5.97
C GLU A 158 -20.60 1.26 -6.56
N LEU A 159 -19.64 0.39 -6.88
CA LEU A 159 -19.93 -0.93 -7.46
C LEU A 159 -20.72 -1.83 -6.52
N TYR A 160 -20.46 -1.81 -5.22
CA TYR A 160 -21.26 -2.56 -4.24
C TYR A 160 -22.71 -2.04 -4.18
N GLN A 161 -22.91 -0.73 -4.26
CA GLN A 161 -24.23 -0.13 -4.29
C GLN A 161 -24.99 -0.51 -5.57
N ILE A 162 -24.31 -0.46 -6.73
CA ILE A 162 -24.85 -0.90 -8.03
C ILE A 162 -25.26 -2.37 -7.97
N ARG A 163 -24.40 -3.23 -7.41
CA ARG A 163 -24.67 -4.67 -7.25
C ARG A 163 -25.91 -4.96 -6.42
N LYS A 164 -26.09 -4.23 -5.32
CA LYS A 164 -27.28 -4.33 -4.46
C LYS A 164 -28.54 -3.91 -5.22
N ASN A 165 -28.49 -2.77 -5.90
CA ASN A 165 -29.63 -2.22 -6.64
C ASN A 165 -30.03 -3.11 -7.82
N TYR A 166 -29.06 -3.62 -8.56
CA TYR A 166 -29.32 -4.47 -9.72
C TYR A 166 -29.89 -5.83 -9.34
N GLY A 167 -29.45 -6.42 -8.22
CA GLY A 167 -30.06 -7.64 -7.69
C GLY A 167 -31.56 -7.48 -7.40
N ILE A 168 -31.96 -6.33 -6.85
CA ILE A 168 -33.38 -6.00 -6.62
C ILE A 168 -34.14 -5.82 -7.94
N TYR A 169 -33.53 -5.14 -8.92
CA TYR A 169 -34.13 -4.93 -10.25
C TYR A 169 -34.40 -6.27 -10.96
N MET A 170 -33.39 -7.14 -11.06
CA MET A 170 -33.51 -8.44 -11.73
C MET A 170 -34.47 -9.38 -11.01
N GLY A 171 -34.50 -9.36 -9.67
CA GLY A 171 -35.49 -10.13 -8.89
C GLY A 171 -36.93 -9.74 -9.23
N LYS A 172 -37.20 -8.45 -9.46
CA LYS A 172 -38.53 -7.96 -9.88
C LYS A 172 -38.87 -8.24 -11.35
N GLU A 173 -37.87 -8.36 -12.24
CA GLU A 173 -38.11 -8.77 -13.63
C GLU A 173 -38.48 -10.25 -13.74
N MET A 174 -37.89 -11.13 -12.93
CA MET A 174 -38.20 -12.57 -12.96
C MET A 174 -39.56 -12.95 -12.32
N GLU A 175 -40.15 -12.04 -11.53
CA GLU A 175 -41.48 -12.22 -10.92
C GLU A 175 -42.64 -11.72 -11.80
N ARG A 176 -42.36 -11.14 -12.98
CA ARG A 176 -43.36 -10.63 -13.95
C ARG A 176 -43.56 -11.60 -15.11
#